data_AF-A0A954NVD5-F1
#
_entry.id   AF-A0A954NVD5-F1
#
_cell.length_a   1.000
_cell.length_b   1.000
_cell.length_c   1.000
_cell.angle_alpha   90.00
_cell.angle_beta   90.00
_cell.angle_gamma   90.00
#
_symmetry.space_group_name_H-M   'P 1'
#
loop_
_entity.id
_entity.type
_entity.pdbx_description
1 polymer ?
#
loop_
_entity_poly.entity_id
_entity_poly.type
_entity_poly.pdbx_seq_one_letter_code
_entity_poly.pdbx_strand_id
1 'polypeptide(L)'
;MDPHPDLTASVIRGLGWFYLLMAAMNAFWTIRVFKTGTYYESVAGFKHIPKAASWAIFTALLFMVGAVQVRFNSPPEDFVLRLPVVFKDLVDVVIANPISYFALSMVIFVAMIWLRRWWTKPTVAWILLNFSMLFLCVSM
;
A
#
# COMPACT_ATOMS: atom_id res chain seq x y z
N MET A 1 -17.75 21.58 -13.37
CA MET A 1 -16.33 21.74 -12.97
C MET A 1 -16.34 21.72 -11.47
N ASP A 2 -15.81 20.66 -10.86
CA ASP A 2 -15.68 20.62 -9.40
C ASP A 2 -14.76 21.77 -8.95
N PRO A 3 -15.22 22.63 -8.03
CA PRO A 3 -14.47 23.81 -7.59
C PRO A 3 -13.21 23.46 -6.78
N HIS A 4 -13.04 22.18 -6.43
CA HIS A 4 -11.85 21.64 -5.77
C HIS A 4 -11.28 20.48 -6.60
N PRO A 5 -10.19 20.69 -7.36
CA PRO A 5 -9.47 19.56 -7.94
C PRO A 5 -8.81 18.77 -6.80
N ASP A 6 -9.27 17.54 -6.56
CA ASP A 6 -8.72 16.63 -5.54
C ASP A 6 -7.19 16.40 -5.73
N LEU A 7 -6.72 16.46 -6.97
CA LEU A 7 -5.30 16.39 -7.31
C LEU A 7 -4.74 17.73 -7.82
N THR A 8 -3.88 18.34 -7.01
CA THR A 8 -3.00 19.44 -7.45
C THR A 8 -1.59 18.91 -7.75
N ALA A 9 -0.83 19.63 -8.59
CA ALA A 9 0.56 19.27 -8.90
C ALA A 9 1.45 19.19 -7.64
N SER A 10 1.15 20.01 -6.61
CA SER A 10 1.86 19.96 -5.33
C SER A 10 1.59 18.66 -4.57
N VAL A 11 0.32 18.23 -4.54
CA VAL A 11 -0.11 16.98 -3.90
C VAL A 11 0.55 15.78 -4.59
N ILE A 12 0.53 15.73 -5.93
CA ILE A 12 1.18 14.67 -6.71
C ILE A 12 2.68 14.56 -6.38
N ARG A 13 3.37 15.70 -6.28
CA ARG A 13 4.80 15.70 -5.91
C ARG A 13 5.02 15.22 -4.47
N GLY A 14 4.13 15.59 -3.54
CA GLY A 14 4.13 15.08 -2.17
C GLY A 14 3.91 13.56 -2.10
N LEU A 15 2.98 13.03 -2.89
CA LEU A 15 2.76 11.60 -3.08
C LEU A 15 4.01 10.89 -3.62
N GLY A 16 4.70 11.51 -4.59
CA GLY A 16 5.97 11.00 -5.10
C GLY A 16 7.00 10.79 -3.98
N TRP A 17 7.17 11.78 -3.10
CA TRP A 17 8.03 11.65 -1.92
C TRP A 17 7.58 10.55 -0.96
N PHE A 18 6.28 10.41 -0.76
CA PHE A 18 5.73 9.36 0.09
C PHE A 18 6.00 7.96 -0.48
N TYR A 19 5.85 7.76 -1.79
CA TYR A 19 6.25 6.51 -2.46
C TYR A 19 7.76 6.25 -2.36
N LEU A 20 8.60 7.28 -2.43
CA LEU A 20 10.05 7.15 -2.20
C LEU A 20 10.38 6.76 -0.76
N LEU A 21 9.68 7.32 0.24
CA LEU A 21 9.81 6.92 1.64
C LEU A 21 9.42 5.45 1.82
N MET A 22 8.29 5.03 1.24
CA MET A 22 7.88 3.62 1.24
C MET A 22 8.92 2.73 0.56
N ALA A 23 9.51 3.17 -0.56
CA ALA A 23 10.58 2.43 -1.24
C ALA A 23 11.81 2.26 -0.33
N ALA A 24 12.24 3.33 0.36
CA ALA A 24 13.36 3.27 1.31
C ALA A 24 13.09 2.32 2.48
N MET A 25 11.89 2.38 3.06
CA MET A 25 11.46 1.45 4.11
C MET A 25 11.48 0.00 3.63
N ASN A 26 10.94 -0.27 2.44
CA ASN A 26 10.93 -1.62 1.88
C ASN A 26 12.33 -2.08 1.44
N ALA A 27 13.23 -1.18 1.05
CA ALA A 27 14.63 -1.53 0.81
C ALA A 27 15.30 -2.05 2.08
N PHE A 28 15.10 -1.38 3.22
CA PHE A 28 15.59 -1.85 4.52
C PHE A 28 14.99 -3.22 4.90
N TRP A 29 13.68 -3.39 4.67
CA TRP A 29 13.01 -4.67 4.89
C TRP A 29 13.56 -5.77 3.98
N THR A 30 13.82 -5.47 2.71
CA THR A 30 14.40 -6.40 1.74
C THR A 30 15.78 -6.87 2.19
N ILE A 31 16.63 -5.96 2.67
CA ILE A 31 17.95 -6.29 3.24
C ILE A 31 17.79 -7.21 4.46
N ARG A 32 16.84 -6.91 5.35
CA ARG A 32 16.55 -7.77 6.51
C ARG A 32 16.13 -9.18 6.08
N VAL A 33 15.21 -9.30 5.12
CA VAL A 33 14.72 -10.59 4.61
C VAL A 33 15.83 -11.35 3.90
N PHE A 34 16.67 -10.66 3.12
CA PHE A 34 17.84 -11.24 2.46
C PHE A 34 18.81 -11.86 3.47
N LYS A 35 19.13 -11.15 4.57
CA LYS A 35 19.96 -11.67 5.65
C LYS A 35 19.36 -12.89 6.38
N THR A 36 18.04 -13.07 6.33
CA THR A 36 17.36 -14.21 6.98
C THR A 36 17.41 -15.47 6.11
N GLY A 37 17.79 -15.37 4.83
CA GLY A 37 17.97 -16.55 3.97
C GLY A 37 16.70 -17.36 3.71
N THR A 38 15.52 -16.73 3.77
CA THR A 38 14.24 -17.45 3.58
C THR A 38 13.87 -17.58 2.10
N TYR A 39 13.42 -18.77 1.70
CA TYR A 39 12.99 -19.10 0.33
C TYR A 39 11.52 -19.50 0.28
N TYR A 40 10.88 -19.33 -0.88
CA TYR A 40 9.61 -19.96 -1.19
C TYR A 40 9.85 -21.37 -1.76
N GLU A 41 9.10 -22.36 -1.27
CA GLU A 41 9.25 -23.77 -1.67
C GLU A 41 8.86 -24.01 -3.14
N SER A 42 7.84 -23.30 -3.63
CA SER A 42 7.43 -23.28 -5.04
C SER A 42 6.59 -22.04 -5.31
N VAL A 43 6.91 -21.28 -6.36
CA VAL A 43 6.06 -20.21 -6.89
C VAL A 43 6.05 -20.30 -8.41
N ALA A 44 4.86 -20.43 -9.01
CA ALA A 44 4.67 -20.44 -10.46
C ALA A 44 5.55 -21.46 -11.24
N GLY A 45 5.83 -22.62 -10.64
CA GLY A 45 6.67 -23.67 -11.23
C GLY A 45 8.18 -23.55 -10.96
N PHE A 46 8.64 -22.40 -10.45
CA PHE A 46 10.03 -22.21 -10.05
C PHE A 46 10.21 -22.61 -8.58
N LYS A 47 11.21 -23.46 -8.31
CA LYS A 47 11.60 -23.89 -6.96
C LYS A 47 12.68 -22.94 -6.41
N HIS A 48 12.66 -22.66 -5.10
CA HIS A 48 13.66 -21.86 -4.39
C HIS A 48 13.77 -20.38 -4.78
N ILE A 49 12.64 -19.69 -4.97
CA ILE A 49 12.68 -18.23 -5.15
C ILE A 49 12.97 -17.56 -3.79
N PRO A 50 14.03 -16.74 -3.67
CA PRO A 50 14.31 -16.03 -2.42
C PRO A 50 13.18 -15.04 -2.12
N LYS A 51 12.64 -15.05 -0.90
CA LYS A 51 11.57 -14.12 -0.51
C LYS A 51 11.99 -12.65 -0.66
N ALA A 52 13.29 -12.38 -0.56
CA ALA A 52 13.86 -11.06 -0.80
C ALA A 52 13.60 -10.55 -2.23
N ALA A 53 13.52 -11.43 -3.24
CA ALA A 53 13.28 -11.00 -4.62
C ALA A 53 11.90 -10.36 -4.79
N SER A 54 10.84 -10.93 -4.19
CA SER A 54 9.51 -10.32 -4.25
C SER A 54 9.48 -8.94 -3.59
N TRP A 55 10.18 -8.78 -2.47
CA TRP A 55 10.30 -7.48 -1.80
C TRP A 55 11.14 -6.48 -2.60
N ALA A 56 12.21 -6.93 -3.25
CA ALA A 56 13.05 -6.09 -4.10
C ALA A 56 12.28 -5.57 -5.33
N ILE A 57 11.50 -6.43 -5.99
CA ILE A 57 10.63 -6.03 -7.10
C ILE A 57 9.62 -4.99 -6.64
N PHE A 58 8.97 -5.24 -5.49
CA PHE A 58 8.01 -4.29 -4.93
C PHE A 58 8.66 -2.95 -4.59
N THR A 59 9.84 -2.94 -3.94
CA THR A 59 10.64 -1.73 -3.70
C THR A 59 10.98 -1.01 -5.00
N ALA A 60 11.39 -1.73 -6.04
CA ALA A 60 11.75 -1.13 -7.32
C ALA A 60 10.55 -0.45 -8.00
N LEU A 61 9.36 -1.05 -7.92
CA LEU A 61 8.13 -0.45 -8.43
C LEU A 61 7.77 0.82 -7.66
N LEU A 62 7.81 0.78 -6.32
CA LEU A 62 7.56 1.97 -5.49
C LEU A 62 8.55 3.10 -5.80
N PHE A 63 9.82 2.76 -5.95
CA PHE A 63 10.86 3.73 -6.30
C PHE A 63 10.62 4.33 -7.68
N MET A 64 10.30 3.49 -8.67
CA MET A 64 10.01 3.95 -10.03
C MET A 64 8.83 4.92 -10.05
N VAL A 65 7.72 4.56 -9.40
CA VAL A 65 6.54 5.42 -9.28
C VAL A 65 6.90 6.73 -8.59
N GLY A 66 7.55 6.66 -7.42
CA GLY A 66 7.93 7.86 -6.66
C GLY A 66 8.87 8.79 -7.44
N ALA A 67 9.90 8.22 -8.09
CA ALA A 67 10.88 8.97 -8.86
C ALA A 67 10.24 9.67 -10.08
N VAL A 68 9.31 9.01 -10.75
CA VAL A 68 8.57 9.60 -11.87
C VAL A 68 7.74 10.79 -11.38
N GLN A 69 6.99 10.63 -10.29
CA GLN A 69 6.12 11.70 -9.78
C GLN A 69 6.88 12.91 -9.22
N VAL A 70 8.09 12.72 -8.69
CA VAL A 70 8.93 13.83 -8.21
C VAL A 70 9.60 14.56 -9.39
N ARG A 71 10.01 13.83 -10.43
CA ARG A 71 10.82 14.37 -11.53
C ARG A 71 10.00 14.94 -12.69
N PHE A 72 8.84 14.35 -12.98
CA PHE A 72 7.99 14.77 -14.08
C PHE A 72 6.79 15.56 -13.54
N ASN A 73 6.68 16.82 -13.97
CA ASN A 73 5.47 17.63 -13.75
C ASN A 73 4.37 17.18 -14.71
N SER A 74 3.90 15.95 -14.54
CA SER A 74 2.78 15.43 -15.33
C SER A 74 1.53 16.25 -15.00
N PRO A 75 0.71 16.60 -15.99
CA PRO A 75 -0.55 17.28 -15.72
C PRO A 75 -1.43 16.38 -14.84
N PRO A 76 -2.19 16.93 -13.88
CA PRO A 76 -2.92 16.13 -12.89
C PRO A 76 -3.89 15.12 -13.50
N GLU A 77 -4.41 15.43 -14.68
CA GLU A 77 -5.34 14.59 -15.46
C GLU A 77 -4.76 13.24 -15.89
N ASP A 78 -3.43 13.12 -16.04
CA ASP A 78 -2.74 11.88 -16.43
C ASP A 78 -2.39 10.98 -15.24
N PHE A 79 -2.80 11.33 -14.02
CA PHE A 79 -2.49 10.54 -12.83
C PHE A 79 -3.38 9.29 -12.73
N VAL A 80 -2.85 8.14 -13.16
CA VAL A 80 -3.54 6.84 -13.23
C VAL A 80 -3.69 6.13 -11.87
N LEU A 81 -2.84 6.43 -10.89
CA LEU A 81 -2.76 5.74 -9.59
C LEU A 81 -3.79 6.27 -8.58
N ARG A 82 -5.07 6.32 -8.97
CA ARG A 82 -6.20 6.74 -8.12
C ARG A 82 -7.06 5.55 -7.76
N LEU A 83 -7.80 5.67 -6.65
CA LEU A 83 -8.73 4.62 -6.23
C LEU A 83 -9.80 4.43 -7.32
N PRO A 84 -10.01 3.20 -7.82
CA PRO A 84 -11.09 2.93 -8.76
C PRO A 84 -12.44 3.34 -8.18
N VAL A 85 -13.29 3.96 -8.99
CA VAL A 85 -14.61 4.46 -8.56
C VAL A 85 -15.45 3.34 -7.92
N VAL A 86 -15.39 2.13 -8.48
CA VAL A 86 -16.05 0.94 -7.93
C VAL A 86 -15.66 0.67 -6.48
N PHE A 87 -14.41 0.90 -6.10
CA PHE A 87 -13.96 0.71 -4.72
C PHE A 87 -14.47 1.83 -3.81
N LYS A 88 -14.51 3.08 -4.29
CA LYS A 88 -15.08 4.22 -3.54
C LYS A 88 -16.56 3.97 -3.25
N ASP A 89 -17.33 3.58 -4.28
CA ASP A 89 -18.77 3.31 -4.15
C ASP A 89 -19.06 2.18 -3.16
N LEU A 90 -18.25 1.11 -3.18
CA LEU A 90 -18.39 0.01 -2.21
C LEU A 90 -18.11 0.46 -0.78
N VAL A 91 -17.06 1.26 -0.58
CA VAL A 91 -16.72 1.80 0.74
C VAL A 91 -17.82 2.75 1.22
N ASP A 92 -18.33 3.62 0.37
CA ASP A 92 -19.40 4.56 0.72
C ASP A 92 -20.67 3.82 1.12
N VAL A 93 -21.08 2.78 0.39
CA VAL A 93 -22.26 1.97 0.76
C VAL A 93 -22.07 1.28 2.11
N VAL A 94 -20.86 0.80 2.41
CA VAL A 94 -20.57 0.06 3.64
C VAL A 94 -20.35 0.99 4.84
N ILE A 95 -19.74 2.17 4.65
CA ILE A 95 -19.29 3.06 5.73
C ILE A 95 -20.24 4.24 5.95
N ALA A 96 -20.99 4.70 4.94
CA ALA A 96 -21.85 5.87 5.09
C ALA A 96 -23.01 5.65 6.07
N ASN A 97 -23.42 4.40 6.31
CA ASN A 97 -24.44 4.09 7.30
C ASN A 97 -23.81 3.93 8.71
N PRO A 98 -24.25 4.70 9.72
CA PRO A 98 -23.71 4.63 11.08
C PRO A 98 -23.78 3.23 11.71
N ILE A 99 -24.82 2.46 11.37
CA ILE A 99 -25.03 1.12 11.91
C ILE A 99 -23.98 0.15 11.34
N SER A 100 -23.74 0.19 10.03
CA SER A 100 -22.75 -0.68 9.39
C SER A 100 -21.34 -0.29 9.79
N TYR A 101 -21.04 1.01 9.93
CA TYR A 101 -19.77 1.47 10.47
C TYR A 101 -19.51 0.95 11.90
N PHE A 102 -20.51 1.05 12.78
CA PHE A 102 -20.39 0.55 14.15
C PHE A 102 -20.24 -0.99 14.18
N ALA A 103 -21.05 -1.71 13.42
CA ALA A 103 -20.95 -3.17 13.32
C ALA A 103 -19.58 -3.61 12.79
N LEU A 104 -19.08 -2.96 11.72
CA LEU A 104 -17.79 -3.26 11.13
C LEU A 104 -16.64 -2.96 12.10
N SER A 105 -16.66 -1.84 12.81
CA SER A 105 -15.63 -1.51 13.80
C SER A 105 -15.61 -2.52 14.96
N MET A 106 -16.77 -2.98 15.42
CA MET A 106 -16.87 -4.05 16.42
C MET A 106 -16.31 -5.38 15.90
N VAL A 107 -16.61 -5.76 14.66
CA VAL A 107 -16.05 -6.96 14.02
C VAL A 107 -14.52 -6.87 13.90
N ILE A 108 -13.99 -5.73 13.44
CA ILE A 108 -12.54 -5.50 13.37
C ILE A 108 -11.90 -5.59 14.75
N PHE A 109 -12.55 -5.03 15.78
CA PHE A 109 -12.07 -5.11 17.15
C PHE A 109 -12.01 -6.55 17.68
N VAL A 110 -13.06 -7.34 17.48
CA VAL A 110 -13.06 -8.77 17.84
C VAL A 110 -11.97 -9.52 17.06
N ALA A 111 -11.83 -9.24 15.75
CA ALA A 111 -10.79 -9.82 14.91
C ALA A 111 -9.38 -9.49 15.42
N MET A 112 -9.12 -8.26 15.88
CA MET A 112 -7.84 -7.88 16.48
C MET A 112 -7.51 -8.73 17.72
N ILE A 113 -8.49 -8.98 18.59
CA ILE A 113 -8.28 -9.81 19.78
C ILE A 113 -8.00 -11.26 19.40
N TRP A 114 -8.81 -11.81 18.49
CA TRP A 114 -8.73 -13.22 18.12
C TRP A 114 -7.47 -13.53 17.30
N LEU A 115 -7.13 -12.67 16.34
CA LEU A 115 -5.98 -12.82 15.45
C LEU A 115 -4.71 -12.17 15.99
N ARG A 116 -4.68 -11.72 17.26
CA ARG A 116 -3.55 -10.97 17.84
C ARG A 116 -2.17 -11.60 17.56
N ARG A 117 -2.06 -12.93 17.72
CA ARG A 117 -0.80 -13.67 17.51
C ARG A 117 -0.35 -13.66 16.05
N TRP A 118 -1.28 -13.55 15.12
CA TRP A 118 -1.01 -13.49 13.69
C TRP A 118 -0.63 -12.06 13.27
N TRP A 119 -1.33 -11.05 13.77
CA TRP A 119 -1.07 -9.63 13.49
C TRP A 119 0.32 -9.20 13.97
N THR A 120 0.77 -9.73 15.11
CA THR A 120 2.09 -9.42 15.67
C THR A 120 3.25 -10.15 14.95
N LYS A 121 2.98 -11.01 13.97
CA LYS A 121 4.07 -11.61 13.17
C LYS A 121 4.74 -10.50 12.35
N PRO A 122 6.08 -10.37 12.39
CA PRO A 122 6.78 -9.25 11.76
C PRO A 122 6.42 -9.05 10.28
N THR A 123 6.28 -10.14 9.52
CA THR A 123 5.92 -10.07 8.10
C THR A 123 4.48 -9.61 7.88
N VAL A 124 3.54 -10.05 8.71
CA VAL A 124 2.12 -9.66 8.59
C VAL A 124 1.96 -8.19 8.94
N ALA A 125 2.54 -7.75 10.06
CA ALA A 125 2.54 -6.34 10.45
C ALA A 125 3.16 -5.44 9.37
N TRP A 126 4.26 -5.88 8.75
CA TRP A 126 4.91 -5.14 7.66
C TRP A 126 4.04 -5.04 6.41
N ILE A 127 3.37 -6.13 6.04
CA ILE A 127 2.41 -6.14 4.93
C ILE A 127 1.25 -5.19 5.23
N LEU A 128 0.64 -5.28 6.42
CA LEU A 128 -0.46 -4.39 6.82
C LEU A 128 -0.05 -2.92 6.79
N LEU A 129 1.14 -2.59 7.29
CA LEU A 129 1.68 -1.23 7.24
C LEU A 129 1.81 -0.74 5.78
N ASN A 130 2.35 -1.56 4.89
CA ASN A 130 2.46 -1.23 3.46
C ASN A 130 1.09 -1.02 2.81
N PHE A 131 0.12 -1.88 3.11
CA PHE A 131 -1.25 -1.72 2.62
C PHE A 131 -1.88 -0.43 3.11
N SER A 132 -1.76 -0.09 4.40
CA SER A 132 -2.28 1.16 4.94
C SER A 132 -1.65 2.40 4.31
N MET A 133 -0.33 2.38 4.09
CA MET A 133 0.37 3.48 3.45
C MET A 133 -0.01 3.60 1.97
N LEU A 134 -0.08 2.49 1.23
CA LEU A 134 -0.56 2.49 -0.15
C LEU A 134 -2.00 2.99 -0.26
N PHE A 135 -2.88 2.55 0.65
CA PHE A 135 -4.26 3.01 0.69
C PHE A 135 -4.33 4.53 0.85
N LEU A 136 -3.52 5.09 1.76
CA LEU A 136 -3.44 6.54 1.96
C LEU A 136 -2.92 7.28 0.71
N CYS A 137 -2.01 6.69 -0.06
CA CYS A 137 -1.60 7.29 -1.34
C CYS A 137 -2.73 7.32 -2.36
N VAL A 138 -3.48 6.22 -2.47
CA VAL A 138 -4.45 6.02 -3.55
C VAL A 138 -5.81 6.65 -3.19
N SER A 139 -6.03 7.00 -1.92
CA SER A 139 -7.25 7.66 -1.44
C SER A 139 -7.34 9.15 -1.73
N MET A 140 -6.24 9.79 -2.14
CA MET A 140 -6.19 11.23 -2.45
C MET A 140 -6.57 11.50 -3.90
#